data_AF-A0A926Y8U7-F1
#
_entry.id   AF-A0A926Y8U7-F1
#
_cell.length_a   1.000
_cell.length_b   1.000
_cell.length_c   1.000
_cell.angle_alpha   90.00
_cell.angle_beta   90.00
_cell.angle_gamma   90.00
#
_symmetry.space_group_name_H-M   'P 1'
#
loop_
_entity.id
_entity.type
_entity.pdbx_description
1 polymer ?
#
loop_
_entity_poly.entity_id
_entity_poly.type
_entity_poly.pdbx_seq_one_letter_code
_entity_poly.pdbx_strand_id
1 'polypeptide(L)'
;MNILPVEVVSPVWRNQVDLAFKVGTNLLWAIGILLITRLSINIVGRLAGRALNRTEATLRKFLVQAAEFLTLVVGLVAVLNKLGIETASVVAVVGAAGLAIGLALQGTLSHFAAGVMLISLRPFEVGDYIEGAGVAGVVDGIGIFSTTLVTRDNVMITVPNGQLFSGTLKNNSALGTRRVDLEIDIGDRPIEATITLFLSLVQSHPLILDEPRPTCHVLSIPPAGTILYLRPWCRAETYDHVRAEVQQLVREALKEHTADKMQEPE
;
A
#
# COMPACT_ATOMS: atom_id res chain seq x y z
N MET A 1 -12.01 82.48 33.32
CA MET A 1 -11.53 81.30 34.08
C MET A 1 -12.66 80.27 34.03
N ASN A 2 -12.68 79.46 32.97
CA ASN A 2 -13.79 78.54 32.67
C ASN A 2 -13.42 77.16 33.23
N ILE A 3 -13.96 76.85 34.40
CA ILE A 3 -13.73 75.58 35.10
C ILE A 3 -14.67 74.56 34.45
N LEU A 4 -14.13 73.55 33.77
CA LEU A 4 -14.93 72.52 33.12
C LEU A 4 -15.85 71.81 34.15
N PRO A 5 -17.11 71.51 33.80
CA PRO A 5 -18.07 70.90 34.72
C PRO A 5 -17.63 69.49 35.14
N VAL A 6 -17.66 69.25 36.45
CA VAL A 6 -17.24 68.00 37.14
C VAL A 6 -17.99 66.76 36.65
N GLU A 7 -19.15 66.93 36.00
CA GLU A 7 -19.96 65.85 35.45
C GLU A 7 -19.29 65.11 34.27
N VAL A 8 -18.41 65.79 33.51
CA VAL A 8 -17.69 65.18 32.37
C VAL A 8 -16.44 64.41 32.83
N VAL A 9 -15.95 64.67 34.05
CA VAL A 9 -14.73 64.05 34.59
C VAL A 9 -15.02 62.64 35.12
N SER A 10 -16.19 62.42 35.72
CA SER A 10 -16.53 61.12 36.33
C SER A 10 -16.60 59.91 35.37
N PRO A 11 -17.08 60.03 34.10
CA PRO A 11 -17.13 58.91 33.16
C PRO A 11 -15.77 58.61 32.51
N VAL A 12 -14.97 59.65 32.24
CA VAL A 12 -13.65 59.50 31.60
C VAL A 12 -12.67 58.80 32.51
N TRP A 13 -12.64 59.16 33.81
CA TRP A 13 -11.78 58.50 34.80
C TRP A 13 -12.20 57.05 35.07
N ARG A 14 -13.50 56.75 35.12
CA ARG A 14 -14.00 55.37 35.27
C ARG A 14 -13.62 54.49 34.07
N ASN A 15 -13.77 55.00 32.84
CA ASN A 15 -13.39 54.27 31.64
C ASN A 15 -11.88 53.99 31.56
N GLN A 16 -11.02 54.93 31.98
CA GLN A 16 -9.57 54.73 32.03
C GLN A 16 -9.16 53.65 33.04
N VAL A 17 -9.79 53.64 34.22
CA VAL A 17 -9.56 52.62 35.25
C VAL A 17 -10.06 51.24 34.79
N ASP A 18 -11.25 51.16 34.19
CA ASP A 18 -11.79 49.90 33.66
C ASP A 18 -10.95 49.34 32.50
N LEU A 19 -10.42 50.20 31.64
CA LEU A 19 -9.46 49.83 30.60
C LEU A 19 -8.16 49.28 31.20
N ALA A 20 -7.60 49.95 32.22
CA ALA A 20 -6.39 49.49 32.91
C ALA A 20 -6.60 48.12 33.59
N PHE A 21 -7.75 47.90 34.25
CA PHE A 21 -8.09 46.61 34.84
C PHE A 21 -8.28 45.50 33.79
N LYS A 22 -8.96 45.79 32.68
CA LYS A 22 -9.14 44.84 31.57
C LYS A 22 -7.82 44.45 30.92
N VAL A 23 -6.97 45.43 30.60
CA VAL A 23 -5.64 45.19 30.02
C VAL A 23 -4.75 44.41 30.99
N GLY A 24 -4.74 44.78 32.27
CA GLY A 24 -3.99 44.06 33.31
C GLY A 24 -4.44 42.61 33.46
N THR A 25 -5.74 42.36 33.49
CA THR A 25 -6.31 41.01 33.60
C THR A 25 -6.02 40.17 32.34
N ASN A 26 -6.12 40.75 31.15
CA ASN A 26 -5.78 40.09 29.89
C ASN A 26 -4.29 39.75 29.79
N LEU A 27 -3.41 40.63 30.29
CA LEU A 27 -1.98 40.33 30.40
C LEU A 27 -1.71 39.16 31.34
N LEU A 28 -2.37 39.11 32.50
CA LEU A 28 -2.24 37.99 33.43
C LEU A 28 -2.69 36.67 32.79
N TRP A 29 -3.83 36.68 32.07
CA TRP A 29 -4.27 35.52 31.31
C TRP A 29 -3.29 35.13 30.20
N ALA A 30 -2.75 36.09 29.46
CA ALA A 30 -1.76 35.85 28.42
C ALA A 30 -0.48 35.19 28.98
N ILE A 31 0.01 35.67 30.13
CA ILE A 31 1.16 35.07 30.83
C ILE A 31 0.81 33.65 31.30
N GLY A 32 -0.38 33.45 31.88
CA GLY A 32 -0.86 32.14 32.30
C GLY A 32 -0.91 31.14 31.14
N ILE A 33 -1.45 31.55 29.99
CA ILE A 33 -1.49 30.74 28.78
C ILE A 33 -0.07 30.43 28.29
N LEU A 34 0.84 31.40 28.25
CA LEU A 34 2.22 31.18 27.83
C LEU A 34 2.94 30.14 28.71
N LEU A 35 2.71 30.20 30.03
CA LEU A 35 3.26 29.22 30.98
C LEU A 35 2.68 27.82 30.72
N ILE A 36 1.36 27.72 30.53
CA ILE A 36 0.69 26.46 30.18
C ILE A 36 1.22 25.94 28.85
N THR A 37 1.37 26.77 27.82
CA THR A 37 1.93 26.38 26.52
C THR A 37 3.34 25.82 26.68
N ARG A 38 4.22 26.49 27.43
CA ARG A 38 5.58 25.96 27.68
C ARG A 38 5.55 24.63 28.41
N LEU A 39 4.65 24.45 29.38
CA LEU A 39 4.49 23.18 30.05
C LEU A 39 3.99 22.10 29.07
N SER A 40 2.99 22.41 28.24
CA SER A 40 2.44 21.53 27.22
C SER A 40 3.49 21.10 26.20
N ILE A 41 4.35 22.01 25.72
CA ILE A 41 5.47 21.70 24.81
C ILE A 41 6.36 20.62 25.43
N ASN A 42 6.78 20.81 26.68
CA ASN A 42 7.63 19.83 27.38
C ASN A 42 6.93 18.48 27.58
N ILE A 43 5.61 18.48 27.88
CA ILE A 43 4.83 17.26 28.04
C ILE A 43 4.71 16.52 26.71
N VAL A 44 4.32 17.22 25.64
CA VAL A 44 4.17 16.68 24.28
C VAL A 44 5.50 16.13 23.79
N GLY A 45 6.61 16.88 23.94
CA GLY A 45 7.93 16.43 23.52
C GLY A 45 8.37 15.14 24.22
N ARG A 46 8.12 15.02 25.53
CA ARG A 46 8.38 13.78 26.29
C ARG A 46 7.50 12.62 25.85
N LEU A 47 6.20 12.86 25.66
CA LEU A 47 5.25 11.82 25.23
C LEU A 47 5.59 11.32 23.82
N ALA A 48 5.80 12.23 22.87
CA ALA A 48 6.20 11.91 21.51
C ALA A 48 7.56 11.18 21.48
N GLY A 49 8.54 11.65 22.25
CA GLY A 49 9.85 11.01 22.36
C GLY A 49 9.79 9.58 22.91
N ARG A 50 8.89 9.32 23.88
CA ARG A 50 8.64 7.97 24.40
C ARG A 50 7.91 7.09 23.40
N ALA A 51 6.88 7.60 22.73
CA ALA A 51 6.10 6.85 21.75
C ALA A 51 6.95 6.44 20.54
N LEU A 52 7.92 7.28 20.15
CA LEU A 52 8.81 7.07 19.01
C LEU A 52 10.15 6.45 19.42
N ASN A 53 10.27 5.84 20.61
CA ASN A 53 11.55 5.34 21.13
C ASN A 53 12.22 4.27 20.22
N ARG A 54 11.43 3.51 19.47
CA ARG A 54 11.90 2.50 18.50
C ARG A 54 12.18 3.04 17.09
N THR A 55 11.95 4.34 16.87
CA THR A 55 12.21 5.01 15.59
C THR A 55 13.66 5.48 15.52
N GLU A 56 14.20 5.57 14.30
CA GLU A 56 15.52 6.16 14.03
C GLU A 56 15.62 7.57 14.63
N ALA A 57 16.81 7.90 15.14
CA ALA A 57 17.03 9.06 16.00
C ALA A 57 16.72 10.39 15.29
N THR A 58 17.06 10.51 14.01
CA THR A 58 16.84 11.70 13.19
C THR A 58 15.35 11.91 12.94
N LEU A 59 14.63 10.87 12.51
CA LEU A 59 13.19 10.93 12.28
C LEU A 59 12.43 11.22 13.59
N ARG A 60 12.83 10.59 14.70
CA ARG A 60 12.26 10.88 16.02
C ARG A 60 12.43 12.35 16.39
N LYS A 61 13.64 12.91 16.23
CA LYS A 61 13.91 14.32 16.55
C LYS A 61 13.05 15.25 15.70
N PHE A 62 12.92 14.97 14.41
CA PHE A 62 12.09 15.75 13.51
C PHE A 62 10.61 15.76 13.93
N LEU A 63 10.03 14.58 14.21
CA LEU A 63 8.63 14.46 14.62
C LEU A 63 8.33 15.12 15.97
N VAL A 64 9.24 14.99 16.93
CA VAL A 64 9.14 15.68 18.22
C VAL A 64 9.16 17.20 18.03
N GLN A 65 10.10 17.73 17.24
CA GLN A 65 10.19 19.16 16.94
C GLN A 65 8.94 19.68 16.22
N ALA A 66 8.38 18.91 15.29
CA ALA A 66 7.14 19.27 14.60
C ALA A 66 5.96 19.36 15.58
N ALA A 67 5.82 18.40 16.50
CA ALA A 67 4.76 18.41 17.52
C ALA A 67 4.91 19.58 18.51
N GLU A 68 6.14 19.88 18.93
CA GLU A 68 6.46 21.02 19.79
C GLU A 68 6.15 22.35 19.08
N PHE A 69 6.51 22.47 17.80
CA PHE A 69 6.21 23.65 16.98
C PHE A 69 4.70 23.86 16.82
N LEU A 70 3.93 22.82 16.50
CA LEU A 70 2.47 22.90 16.42
C LEU A 70 1.85 23.36 17.74
N THR A 71 2.33 22.82 18.86
CA THR A 71 1.88 23.20 20.21
C THR A 71 2.16 24.69 20.48
N LEU A 72 3.34 25.18 20.06
CA LEU A 72 3.71 26.58 20.18
C LEU A 72 2.78 27.49 19.36
N VAL A 73 2.48 27.12 18.11
CA VAL A 73 1.58 27.90 17.24
C VAL A 73 0.19 28.02 17.86
N VAL A 74 -0.38 26.92 18.36
CA VAL A 74 -1.68 26.92 19.05
C VAL A 74 -1.66 27.82 20.28
N GLY A 75 -0.60 27.73 21.10
CA GLY A 75 -0.43 28.57 22.28
C GLY A 75 -0.32 30.06 21.93
N LEU A 76 0.44 30.40 20.87
CA LEU A 76 0.59 31.78 20.42
C LEU A 76 -0.75 32.37 19.96
N VAL A 77 -1.54 31.61 19.19
CA VAL A 77 -2.89 32.03 18.78
C VAL A 77 -3.78 32.27 20.00
N ALA A 78 -3.74 31.39 21.01
CA ALA A 78 -4.51 31.56 22.24
C ALA A 78 -4.11 32.83 23.02
N VAL A 79 -2.82 33.17 23.08
CA VAL A 79 -2.32 34.41 23.69
C VAL A 79 -2.82 35.63 22.91
N LEU A 80 -2.68 35.64 21.58
CA LEU A 80 -3.13 36.76 20.73
C LEU A 80 -4.63 37.02 20.90
N ASN A 81 -5.44 35.96 20.99
CA ASN A 81 -6.87 36.07 21.21
C ASN A 81 -7.19 36.79 22.55
N LYS A 82 -6.48 36.45 23.64
CA LYS A 82 -6.66 37.10 24.94
C LYS A 82 -6.19 38.55 24.98
N LEU A 83 -5.23 38.91 24.15
CA LEU A 83 -4.79 40.30 23.99
C LEU A 83 -5.77 41.14 23.14
N GLY A 84 -6.85 40.55 22.64
CA GLY A 84 -7.83 41.24 21.80
C GLY A 84 -7.36 41.45 20.36
N ILE A 85 -6.29 40.78 19.95
CA ILE A 85 -5.82 40.79 18.56
C ILE A 85 -6.70 39.85 17.75
N GLU A 86 -7.11 40.29 16.56
CA GLU A 86 -7.89 39.47 15.64
C GLU A 86 -7.05 38.27 15.16
N THR A 87 -7.37 37.08 15.66
CA THR A 87 -6.63 35.86 15.31
C THR A 87 -7.06 35.23 14.00
N ALA A 88 -8.14 35.71 13.38
CA ALA A 88 -8.69 35.14 12.15
C ALA A 88 -7.67 35.15 11.00
N SER A 89 -6.95 36.26 10.83
CA SER A 89 -5.89 36.40 9.82
C SER A 89 -4.72 35.45 10.07
N VAL A 90 -4.28 35.30 11.32
CA VAL A 90 -3.19 34.38 11.71
C VAL A 90 -3.61 32.93 11.46
N VAL A 91 -4.82 32.56 11.88
CA VAL A 91 -5.38 31.21 11.67
C VAL A 91 -5.53 30.93 10.17
N ALA A 92 -5.93 31.91 9.36
CA ALA A 92 -6.02 31.75 7.92
C ALA A 92 -4.65 31.46 7.29
N VAL A 93 -3.60 32.20 7.66
CA VAL A 93 -2.23 31.98 7.15
C VAL A 93 -1.68 30.61 7.60
N VAL A 94 -1.83 30.27 8.88
CA VAL A 94 -1.41 28.96 9.41
C VAL A 94 -2.17 27.83 8.73
N GLY A 95 -3.48 27.99 8.53
CA GLY A 95 -4.32 27.02 7.83
C GLY A 95 -3.90 26.84 6.37
N ALA A 96 -3.63 27.93 5.65
CA ALA A 96 -3.12 27.87 4.28
C ALA A 96 -1.75 27.17 4.19
N ALA A 97 -0.82 27.49 5.10
CA ALA A 97 0.47 26.81 5.17
C ALA A 97 0.31 25.31 5.49
N GLY A 98 -0.56 24.97 6.43
CA GLY A 98 -0.88 23.59 6.79
C GLY A 98 -1.48 22.80 5.62
N LEU A 99 -2.39 23.41 4.87
CA LEU A 99 -2.97 22.81 3.66
C LEU A 99 -1.88 22.57 2.60
N ALA A 100 -1.00 23.53 2.36
CA ALA A 100 0.09 23.39 1.41
C ALA A 100 1.04 22.23 1.79
N ILE A 101 1.41 22.12 3.07
CA ILE A 101 2.21 21.00 3.59
C ILE A 101 1.44 19.67 3.46
N GLY A 102 0.15 19.65 3.78
CA GLY A 102 -0.69 18.46 3.68
C GLY A 102 -0.81 17.95 2.23
N LEU A 103 -1.01 18.85 1.28
CA LEU A 103 -1.03 18.53 -0.15
C LEU A 103 0.35 18.05 -0.63
N ALA A 104 1.44 18.64 -0.14
CA ALA A 104 2.79 18.17 -0.44
C ALA A 104 3.05 16.74 0.09
N LEU A 105 2.45 16.37 1.22
CA LEU A 105 2.58 15.04 1.83
C LEU A 105 1.49 14.05 1.40
N GLN A 106 0.54 14.46 0.54
CA GLN A 106 -0.61 13.64 0.16
C GLN A 106 -0.20 12.28 -0.42
N GLY A 107 0.84 12.22 -1.24
CA GLY A 107 1.34 10.97 -1.83
C GLY A 107 1.87 9.99 -0.77
N THR A 108 2.69 10.47 0.16
CA THR A 108 3.23 9.64 1.25
C THR A 108 2.13 9.13 2.19
N LEU A 109 1.14 9.98 2.49
CA LEU A 109 0.01 9.61 3.33
C LEU A 109 -0.89 8.57 2.66
N SER A 110 -1.04 8.64 1.33
CA SER A 110 -1.74 7.63 0.53
C SER A 110 -1.06 6.26 0.65
N HIS A 111 0.27 6.21 0.56
CA HIS A 111 1.02 4.96 0.74
C HIS A 111 0.92 4.39 2.16
N PHE A 112 0.92 5.26 3.18
CA PHE A 112 0.67 4.85 4.56
C PHE A 112 -0.70 4.18 4.71
N ALA A 113 -1.75 4.86 4.23
CA ALA A 113 -3.12 4.36 4.32
C ALA A 113 -3.28 3.03 3.56
N ALA A 114 -2.69 2.91 2.38
CA ALA A 114 -2.64 1.68 1.62
C ALA A 114 -1.92 0.56 2.38
N GLY A 115 -0.81 0.84 3.06
CA GLY A 115 -0.10 -0.14 3.89
C GLY A 115 -0.98 -0.67 5.04
N VAL A 116 -1.66 0.22 5.75
CA VAL A 116 -2.61 -0.19 6.82
C VAL A 116 -3.73 -1.06 6.25
N MET A 117 -4.28 -0.71 5.09
CA MET A 117 -5.33 -1.49 4.43
C MET A 117 -4.83 -2.86 3.96
N LEU A 118 -3.63 -2.95 3.37
CA LEU A 118 -3.04 -4.22 2.96
C LEU A 118 -2.86 -5.18 4.14
N ILE A 119 -2.38 -4.66 5.28
CA ILE A 119 -2.19 -5.46 6.50
C ILE A 119 -3.55 -5.87 7.12
N SER A 120 -4.55 -5.01 7.04
CA SER A 120 -5.86 -5.24 7.66
C SER A 120 -6.74 -6.18 6.84
N LEU A 121 -6.80 -5.97 5.53
CA LEU A 121 -7.63 -6.75 4.60
C LEU A 121 -6.93 -8.03 4.12
N ARG A 122 -5.60 -8.06 4.18
CA ARG A 122 -4.75 -9.19 3.77
C ARG A 122 -5.13 -9.81 2.42
N PRO A 123 -5.14 -9.02 1.31
CA PRO A 123 -5.33 -9.59 -0.03
C PRO A 123 -4.19 -10.55 -0.45
N PHE A 124 -3.05 -10.47 0.24
CA PHE A 124 -1.91 -11.36 0.15
C PHE A 124 -1.12 -11.34 1.45
N GLU A 125 -0.32 -12.36 1.70
CA GLU A 125 0.56 -12.49 2.87
C GLU A 125 2.04 -12.60 2.45
N VAL A 126 2.94 -12.51 3.43
CA VAL A 126 4.37 -12.76 3.22
C VAL A 126 4.56 -14.21 2.80
N GLY A 127 5.27 -14.43 1.70
CA GLY A 127 5.45 -15.73 1.04
C GLY A 127 4.56 -15.96 -0.18
N ASP A 128 3.54 -15.12 -0.41
CA ASP A 128 2.70 -15.24 -1.61
C ASP A 128 3.44 -14.77 -2.86
N TYR A 129 3.26 -15.48 -3.98
CA TYR A 129 3.70 -15.02 -5.29
C TYR A 129 2.59 -14.17 -5.93
N ILE A 130 2.86 -12.87 -6.09
CA ILE A 130 1.88 -11.90 -6.60
C ILE A 130 2.36 -11.22 -7.88
N GLU A 131 1.39 -10.77 -8.68
CA GLU A 131 1.61 -9.87 -9.82
C GLU A 131 0.77 -8.61 -9.62
N GLY A 132 1.42 -7.45 -9.64
CA GLY A 132 0.77 -6.16 -9.40
C GLY A 132 1.73 -5.00 -9.67
N ALA A 133 1.21 -3.81 -9.95
CA ALA A 133 2.01 -2.62 -10.27
C ALA A 133 3.06 -2.84 -11.39
N GLY A 134 2.80 -3.75 -12.32
CA GLY A 134 3.70 -4.08 -13.44
C GLY A 134 4.88 -4.98 -13.08
N VAL A 135 4.94 -5.51 -11.85
CA VAL A 135 5.99 -6.42 -11.38
C VAL A 135 5.40 -7.71 -10.83
N ALA A 136 6.23 -8.75 -10.76
CA ALA A 136 5.86 -10.07 -10.24
C ALA A 136 6.95 -10.58 -9.30
N GLY A 137 6.57 -11.16 -8.16
CA GLY A 137 7.52 -11.66 -7.18
C GLY A 137 6.86 -12.27 -5.95
N VAL A 138 7.67 -12.93 -5.13
CA VAL A 138 7.29 -13.44 -3.81
C VAL A 138 7.33 -12.29 -2.82
N VAL A 139 6.30 -12.12 -2.02
CA VAL A 139 6.24 -11.08 -0.99
C VAL A 139 7.21 -11.42 0.13
N ASP A 140 8.23 -10.59 0.31
CA ASP A 140 9.23 -10.72 1.38
C ASP A 140 8.79 -9.98 2.66
N GLY A 141 8.17 -8.81 2.49
CA GLY A 141 7.69 -8.03 3.63
C GLY A 141 6.75 -6.89 3.24
N ILE A 142 5.78 -6.61 4.11
CA ILE A 142 4.84 -5.49 3.97
C ILE A 142 5.24 -4.40 4.97
N GLY A 143 5.87 -3.35 4.46
CA GLY A 143 6.24 -2.17 5.25
C GLY A 143 5.11 -1.15 5.33
N ILE A 144 5.34 -0.07 6.08
CA ILE A 144 4.35 0.99 6.30
C ILE A 144 4.03 1.75 4.99
N PHE A 145 5.03 2.02 4.16
CA PHE A 145 4.87 2.79 2.91
C PHE A 145 5.09 1.96 1.64
N SER A 146 5.78 0.83 1.74
CA SER A 146 6.13 -0.01 0.60
C SER A 146 6.14 -1.48 0.97
N THR A 147 5.93 -2.32 -0.03
CA THR A 147 6.02 -3.78 0.05
C THR A 147 7.27 -4.21 -0.72
N THR A 148 8.04 -5.13 -0.14
CA THR A 148 9.21 -5.72 -0.76
C THR A 148 8.84 -7.04 -1.41
N LEU A 149 9.19 -7.19 -2.68
CA LEU A 149 9.01 -8.40 -3.46
C LEU A 149 10.39 -8.93 -3.86
N VAL A 150 10.53 -10.25 -3.92
CA VAL A 150 11.72 -10.93 -4.46
C VAL A 150 11.30 -11.68 -5.70
N THR A 151 11.92 -11.34 -6.83
CA THR A 151 11.69 -12.02 -8.11
C THR A 151 12.35 -13.40 -8.12
N ARG A 152 12.02 -14.22 -9.13
CA ARG A 152 12.59 -15.57 -9.26
C ARG A 152 14.07 -15.60 -9.60
N ASP A 153 14.58 -14.54 -10.23
CA ASP A 153 15.99 -14.30 -10.47
C ASP A 153 16.69 -13.64 -9.26
N ASN A 154 16.04 -13.65 -8.08
CA ASN A 154 16.59 -13.18 -6.81
C ASN A 154 16.90 -11.67 -6.79
N VAL A 155 16.05 -10.86 -7.44
CA VAL A 155 16.12 -9.40 -7.43
C VAL A 155 15.08 -8.86 -6.46
N MET A 156 15.52 -7.98 -5.55
CA MET A 156 14.63 -7.28 -4.62
C MET A 156 13.99 -6.07 -5.30
N ILE A 157 12.66 -6.02 -5.31
CA ILE A 157 11.87 -4.91 -5.83
C ILE A 157 11.08 -4.30 -4.68
N THR A 158 11.21 -2.99 -4.49
CA THR A 158 10.40 -2.24 -3.51
C THR A 158 9.27 -1.50 -4.23
N VAL A 159 8.03 -1.84 -3.91
CA VAL A 159 6.83 -1.26 -4.54
C VAL A 159 6.08 -0.39 -3.53
N PRO A 160 5.77 0.87 -3.84
CA PRO A 160 4.93 1.70 -2.98
C PRO A 160 3.56 1.05 -2.74
N ASN A 161 3.11 0.97 -1.48
CA ASN A 161 1.86 0.27 -1.12
C ASN A 161 0.64 0.80 -1.88
N GLY A 162 0.62 2.11 -2.14
CA GLY A 162 -0.47 2.73 -2.91
C GLY A 162 -0.63 2.12 -4.31
N GLN A 163 0.47 1.77 -4.99
CA GLN A 163 0.40 1.18 -6.33
C GLN A 163 -0.17 -0.24 -6.31
N LEU A 164 0.16 -1.04 -5.30
CA LEU A 164 -0.39 -2.38 -5.12
C LEU A 164 -1.87 -2.35 -4.72
N PHE A 165 -2.26 -1.36 -3.90
CA PHE A 165 -3.62 -1.25 -3.41
C PHE A 165 -4.60 -0.65 -4.43
N SER A 166 -4.14 0.26 -5.30
CA SER A 166 -5.01 0.93 -6.28
C SER A 166 -5.25 0.13 -7.57
N GLY A 167 -4.40 -0.85 -7.86
CA GLY A 167 -4.41 -1.60 -9.12
C GLY A 167 -5.03 -3.00 -9.02
N THR A 168 -5.17 -3.67 -10.16
CA THR A 168 -5.46 -5.10 -10.19
C THR A 168 -4.26 -5.88 -9.67
N LEU A 169 -4.52 -6.75 -8.68
CA LEU A 169 -3.53 -7.62 -8.08
C LEU A 169 -3.92 -9.07 -8.33
N LYS A 170 -3.01 -9.86 -8.88
CA LYS A 170 -3.17 -11.31 -9.01
C LYS A 170 -2.35 -11.97 -7.92
N ASN A 171 -3.02 -12.71 -7.04
CA ASN A 171 -2.34 -13.58 -6.08
C ASN A 171 -2.34 -15.00 -6.64
N ASN A 172 -1.17 -15.46 -7.08
CA ASN A 172 -1.02 -16.79 -7.66
C ASN A 172 -0.95 -17.89 -6.58
N SER A 173 -0.72 -17.53 -5.32
CA SER A 173 -0.60 -18.46 -4.20
C SER A 173 -1.91 -18.66 -3.40
N ALA A 174 -2.79 -17.65 -3.38
CA ALA A 174 -3.97 -17.61 -2.50
C ALA A 174 -4.88 -18.85 -2.55
N LEU A 175 -5.05 -19.47 -3.72
CA LEU A 175 -5.96 -20.61 -3.89
C LEU A 175 -5.27 -21.98 -3.73
N GLY A 176 -3.95 -22.02 -3.51
CA GLY A 176 -3.16 -23.24 -3.30
C GLY A 176 -2.98 -24.14 -4.53
N THR A 177 -3.90 -24.09 -5.50
CA THR A 177 -3.84 -24.85 -6.75
C THR A 177 -3.89 -23.94 -7.96
N ARG A 178 -3.26 -24.37 -9.06
CA ARG A 178 -3.24 -23.65 -10.33
C ARG A 178 -3.39 -24.60 -11.50
N ARG A 179 -4.07 -24.12 -12.53
CA ARG A 179 -4.20 -24.81 -13.81
C ARG A 179 -3.09 -24.38 -14.75
N VAL A 180 -2.40 -25.35 -15.32
CA VAL A 180 -1.45 -25.14 -16.41
C VAL A 180 -2.23 -25.19 -17.71
N ASP A 181 -2.08 -24.19 -18.57
CA ASP A 181 -2.75 -24.15 -19.88
C ASP A 181 -1.70 -24.31 -20.99
N LEU A 182 -1.77 -25.42 -21.74
CA LEU A 182 -0.87 -25.74 -22.85
C LEU A 182 -1.65 -25.84 -24.17
N GLU A 183 -1.24 -25.06 -25.16
CA GLU A 183 -1.71 -25.15 -26.54
C GLU A 183 -0.72 -25.99 -27.35
N ILE A 184 -1.21 -27.08 -27.93
CA ILE A 184 -0.38 -28.10 -28.57
C ILE A 184 -0.93 -28.34 -29.97
N ASP A 185 -0.15 -27.99 -30.99
CA ASP A 185 -0.45 -28.37 -32.37
C ASP A 185 -0.10 -29.85 -32.60
N ILE A 186 -1.11 -30.63 -33.00
CA ILE A 186 -0.98 -32.06 -33.26
C ILE A 186 -0.94 -32.37 -34.77
N GLY A 187 -1.04 -31.37 -35.65
CA GLY A 187 -1.12 -31.57 -37.10
C GLY A 187 -2.35 -32.39 -37.49
N ASP A 188 -2.14 -33.37 -38.37
CA ASP A 188 -3.18 -34.30 -38.85
C ASP A 188 -3.27 -35.59 -38.01
N ARG A 189 -2.71 -35.59 -36.79
CA ARG A 189 -2.79 -36.78 -35.93
C ARG A 189 -4.23 -37.08 -35.51
N PRO A 190 -4.56 -38.35 -35.24
CA PRO A 190 -5.89 -38.71 -34.77
C PRO A 190 -6.22 -38.02 -33.44
N ILE A 191 -7.28 -37.20 -33.45
CA ILE A 191 -7.65 -36.33 -32.34
C ILE A 191 -7.96 -37.15 -31.07
N GLU A 192 -8.84 -38.15 -31.18
CA GLU A 192 -9.29 -38.97 -30.03
C GLU A 192 -8.14 -39.77 -29.40
N ALA A 193 -7.27 -40.35 -30.24
CA ALA A 193 -6.10 -41.08 -29.76
C ALA A 193 -5.11 -40.15 -29.04
N THR A 194 -4.89 -38.94 -29.58
CA THR A 194 -3.97 -37.97 -29.00
C THR A 194 -4.50 -37.39 -27.68
N ILE A 195 -5.81 -37.12 -27.59
CA ILE A 195 -6.46 -36.72 -26.34
C ILE A 195 -6.29 -37.81 -25.27
N THR A 196 -6.54 -39.07 -25.62
CA THR A 196 -6.41 -40.21 -24.69
C THR A 196 -4.97 -40.35 -24.19
N LEU A 197 -4.00 -40.23 -25.10
CA LEU A 197 -2.57 -40.26 -24.78
C LEU A 197 -2.15 -39.11 -23.85
N PHE A 198 -2.56 -37.88 -24.14
CA PHE A 198 -2.20 -36.73 -23.30
C PHE A 198 -2.82 -36.81 -21.91
N LEU A 199 -4.08 -37.25 -21.81
CA LEU A 199 -4.73 -37.43 -20.52
C LEU A 199 -4.04 -38.53 -19.69
N SER A 200 -3.64 -39.66 -20.29
CA SER A 200 -2.95 -40.73 -19.56
C SER A 200 -1.56 -40.31 -19.09
N LEU A 201 -0.79 -39.61 -19.94
CA LEU A 201 0.53 -39.06 -19.59
C LEU A 201 0.44 -38.10 -18.40
N VAL A 202 -0.50 -37.16 -18.48
CA VAL A 202 -0.70 -36.16 -17.44
C VAL A 202 -1.21 -36.77 -16.14
N GLN A 203 -2.12 -37.75 -16.19
CA GLN A 203 -2.59 -38.46 -14.99
C GLN A 203 -1.48 -39.30 -14.33
N SER A 204 -0.49 -39.76 -15.08
CA SER A 204 0.66 -40.49 -14.52
C SER A 204 1.68 -39.58 -13.80
N HIS A 205 1.56 -38.26 -13.94
CA HIS A 205 2.53 -37.32 -13.40
C HIS A 205 2.32 -37.08 -11.90
N PRO A 206 3.37 -37.24 -11.05
CA PRO A 206 3.21 -37.25 -9.58
C PRO A 206 2.76 -35.91 -8.98
N LEU A 207 2.99 -34.79 -9.68
CA LEU A 207 2.64 -33.44 -9.23
C LEU A 207 1.30 -32.92 -9.79
N ILE A 208 0.60 -33.73 -10.58
CA ILE A 208 -0.68 -33.35 -11.17
C ILE A 208 -1.80 -33.87 -10.28
N LEU A 209 -2.81 -33.01 -10.07
CA LEU A 209 -3.94 -33.31 -9.20
C LEU A 209 -4.98 -34.15 -9.95
N ASP A 210 -5.50 -35.17 -9.27
CA ASP A 210 -6.66 -35.93 -9.73
C ASP A 210 -7.95 -35.11 -9.66
N GLU A 211 -8.05 -34.24 -8.64
CA GLU A 211 -9.15 -33.29 -8.47
C GLU A 211 -8.61 -31.86 -8.27
N PRO A 212 -8.94 -30.90 -9.15
CA PRO A 212 -9.78 -31.05 -10.35
C PRO A 212 -9.12 -31.88 -11.45
N ARG A 213 -9.92 -32.68 -12.17
CA ARG A 213 -9.42 -33.57 -13.23
C ARG A 213 -8.75 -32.78 -14.37
N PRO A 214 -7.62 -33.28 -14.92
CA PRO A 214 -7.04 -32.75 -16.15
C PRO A 214 -8.04 -32.82 -17.30
N THR A 215 -8.03 -31.81 -18.16
CA THR A 215 -8.89 -31.77 -19.36
C THR A 215 -8.06 -31.62 -20.63
N CYS A 216 -8.49 -32.23 -21.71
CA CYS A 216 -7.89 -32.08 -23.03
C CYS A 216 -8.98 -32.04 -24.10
N HIS A 217 -9.03 -30.96 -24.89
CA HIS A 217 -10.05 -30.74 -25.92
C HIS A 217 -9.47 -30.01 -27.13
N VAL A 218 -10.17 -30.04 -28.26
CA VAL A 218 -9.79 -29.25 -29.44
C VAL A 218 -9.98 -27.75 -29.14
N LEU A 219 -8.91 -26.98 -29.31
CA LEU A 219 -8.93 -25.51 -29.20
C LEU A 219 -9.39 -24.88 -30.51
N SER A 220 -8.76 -25.29 -31.61
CA SER A 220 -8.99 -24.74 -32.95
C SER A 220 -8.51 -25.72 -34.02
N ILE A 221 -9.01 -25.54 -35.25
CA ILE A 221 -8.68 -26.37 -36.41
C ILE A 221 -8.24 -25.44 -37.56
N PRO A 222 -7.02 -24.86 -37.51
CA PRO A 222 -6.48 -24.09 -38.61
C PRO A 222 -6.16 -24.98 -39.84
N PRO A 223 -5.89 -24.38 -41.03
CA PRO A 223 -5.55 -25.15 -42.23
C PRO A 223 -4.28 -26.01 -42.13
N ALA A 224 -3.40 -25.70 -41.18
CA ALA A 224 -2.12 -26.39 -40.99
C ALA A 224 -2.19 -27.59 -40.04
N GLY A 225 -3.34 -27.83 -39.38
CA GLY A 225 -3.50 -28.92 -38.42
C GLY A 225 -4.51 -28.62 -37.32
N THR A 226 -4.67 -29.55 -36.39
CA THR A 226 -5.53 -29.37 -35.20
C THR A 226 -4.70 -28.91 -34.00
N ILE A 227 -5.20 -27.92 -33.27
CA ILE A 227 -4.61 -27.49 -31.99
C ILE A 227 -5.44 -28.03 -30.83
N LEU A 228 -4.80 -28.75 -29.91
CA LEU A 228 -5.39 -29.21 -28.66
C LEU A 228 -5.05 -28.27 -27.50
N TYR A 229 -5.96 -28.20 -26.54
CA TYR A 229 -5.78 -27.50 -25.27
C TYR A 229 -5.70 -28.49 -24.13
N LEU A 230 -4.51 -28.67 -23.56
CA LEU A 230 -4.24 -29.57 -22.44
C LEU A 230 -4.13 -28.76 -21.14
N ARG A 231 -4.96 -29.12 -20.14
CA ARG A 231 -5.12 -28.33 -18.91
C ARG A 231 -5.06 -29.17 -17.64
N PRO A 232 -3.86 -29.55 -17.17
CA PRO A 232 -3.69 -30.15 -15.85
C PRO A 232 -3.78 -29.14 -14.72
N TRP A 233 -4.11 -29.62 -13.54
CA TRP A 233 -4.06 -28.88 -12.29
C TRP A 233 -2.88 -29.35 -11.45
N CYS A 234 -2.24 -28.43 -10.73
CA CYS A 234 -1.13 -28.72 -9.83
C CYS A 234 -1.15 -27.75 -8.64
N ARG A 235 -0.26 -27.95 -7.65
CA ARG A 235 -0.06 -26.96 -6.58
C ARG A 235 0.54 -25.68 -7.15
N ALA A 236 0.14 -24.53 -6.58
CA ALA A 236 0.64 -23.22 -7.00
C ALA A 236 2.18 -23.11 -6.91
N GLU A 237 2.77 -23.72 -5.88
CA GLU A 237 4.21 -23.77 -5.62
C GLU A 237 5.00 -24.49 -6.72
N THR A 238 4.44 -25.56 -7.29
CA THR A 238 5.08 -26.40 -8.29
C THR A 238 4.71 -26.02 -9.72
N TYR A 239 3.94 -24.95 -9.90
CA TYR A 239 3.32 -24.59 -11.17
C TYR A 239 4.31 -24.54 -12.34
N ASP A 240 5.46 -23.87 -12.17
CA ASP A 240 6.42 -23.72 -13.27
C ASP A 240 7.16 -25.01 -13.60
N HIS A 241 7.43 -25.81 -12.57
CA HIS A 241 8.04 -27.12 -12.73
C HIS A 241 7.12 -28.03 -13.52
N VAL A 242 5.86 -28.16 -13.10
CA VAL A 242 4.84 -28.96 -13.80
C VAL A 242 4.63 -28.46 -15.23
N ARG A 243 4.57 -27.14 -15.43
CA ARG A 243 4.43 -26.57 -16.78
C ARG A 243 5.58 -26.99 -17.70
N ALA A 244 6.81 -26.94 -17.22
CA ALA A 244 7.99 -27.33 -18.00
C ALA A 244 8.03 -28.84 -18.26
N GLU A 245 7.82 -29.67 -17.24
CA GLU A 245 7.84 -31.14 -17.35
C GLU A 245 6.75 -31.65 -18.28
N VAL A 246 5.50 -31.18 -18.11
CA VAL A 246 4.39 -31.59 -19.00
C VAL A 246 4.67 -31.17 -20.43
N GLN A 247 5.23 -29.98 -20.67
CA GLN A 247 5.59 -29.53 -22.01
C GLN A 247 6.67 -30.43 -22.65
N GLN A 248 7.62 -30.93 -21.85
CA GLN A 248 8.63 -31.88 -22.31
C GLN A 248 8.01 -33.25 -22.61
N LEU A 249 7.20 -33.79 -21.70
CA LEU A 249 6.53 -35.09 -21.86
C LEU A 249 5.65 -35.13 -23.11
N VAL A 250 4.87 -34.07 -23.35
CA VAL A 250 4.05 -33.93 -24.57
C VAL A 250 4.92 -33.94 -25.82
N ARG A 251 6.06 -33.24 -25.81
CA ARG A 251 6.98 -33.20 -26.95
C ARG A 251 7.57 -34.57 -27.25
N GLU A 252 7.96 -35.32 -26.23
CA GLU A 252 8.51 -36.67 -26.37
C GLU A 252 7.46 -37.64 -26.93
N ALA A 253 6.24 -37.62 -26.38
CA ALA A 253 5.13 -38.43 -26.86
C ALA A 253 4.77 -38.17 -28.33
N LEU A 254 4.83 -36.90 -28.78
CA LEU A 254 4.60 -36.56 -30.18
C LEU A 254 5.72 -37.08 -31.11
N LYS A 255 6.97 -37.13 -30.66
CA LYS A 255 8.10 -37.63 -31.46
C LYS A 255 8.05 -39.14 -31.68
N GLU A 256 7.82 -39.91 -30.61
CA GLU A 256 7.76 -41.38 -30.68
C GLU A 256 6.66 -41.84 -31.65
N HIS A 257 5.50 -41.19 -31.60
CA HIS A 257 4.38 -41.49 -32.47
C HIS A 257 4.59 -41.05 -33.94
N THR A 258 5.62 -40.24 -34.23
CA THR A 258 6.08 -39.96 -35.61
C THR A 258 7.09 -40.99 -36.08
N ALA A 259 7.96 -41.50 -35.19
CA ALA A 259 8.97 -42.50 -35.53
C ALA A 259 8.33 -43.86 -35.87
N ASP A 260 7.25 -44.23 -35.15
CA ASP A 260 6.50 -45.47 -35.39
C ASP A 260 5.85 -45.49 -36.79
N LYS A 261 5.31 -44.35 -37.24
CA LYS A 261 4.79 -44.17 -38.62
C LYS A 261 5.86 -44.24 -39.72
N MET A 262 7.15 -44.10 -39.40
CA MET A 262 8.24 -44.25 -40.37
C MET A 262 8.84 -45.66 -40.40
N GLN A 263 8.38 -46.57 -39.52
CA GLN A 263 8.88 -47.95 -39.42
C GLN A 263 7.88 -49.00 -39.93
N GLU A 264 6.65 -48.63 -40.31
CA GLU A 264 5.78 -49.51 -41.09
C GLU A 264 6.25 -49.54 -42.57
N PRO A 265 6.76 -50.68 -43.07
CA PRO A 265 7.03 -50.83 -44.50
C PRO A 265 5.70 -51.00 -45.25
N GLU A 266 5.58 -50.31 -46.40
CA GLU A 266 4.53 -50.55 -47.40
C GLU A 266 4.44 -52.02 -47.85
#